data_AF-A0A8E5HS43-F1
#
_entry.id   AF-A0A8E5HS43-F1
#
_cell.length_a   1.000
_cell.length_b   1.000
_cell.length_c   1.000
_cell.angle_alpha   90.00
_cell.angle_beta   90.00
_cell.angle_gamma   90.00
#
_symmetry.space_group_name_H-M   'P 1'
#
loop_
_entity.id
_entity.type
_entity.pdbx_description
1 polymer ?
#
loop_
_entity_poly.entity_id
_entity_poly.type
_entity_poly.pdbx_seq_one_letter_code
_entity_poly.pdbx_strand_id
1 'polypeptide(L)'
;MASAKAQMDQQRQTVYLSFEEEHLGEPPEDEALVETTHVLPGNPMILPELENSPLIKKVKKKHRVWIVHEKPNVLRISSRTAKNLREGVRAINDVIHDMRLDRQRISCRFLVQKPMGGGDTDGLISVKLDSRPQLMSVGGSVKADVSETASDIMGQLQDVFLPTTDVLRALKQDLHMRVVFGHVIVHRRKKTQGDSMTYGEFADMAGKYGSRGGADLETKLHDPGLALATIRHLLDPATEFYSGLEEHVTVNGEILFEVKGQHLVADVETAPRKPVSLANIRLWEPERWPPLRWMVFAPDRKYDWGLWVDAGQTVRPVPAPMLDLIRRTTVEVEEAHQDSAAEHLKKQLKIRVGNAAALAKTMQVDQVHLKSSVGIRFRDSCYEVEVSKNSVWQGINTQDGPQISFSIGLRGIHWAGEVNNTRSNDHKKYWGLNQRDLWRGSAPTAEGQFREFLCHVLEVLSAIEGTETA
;
A
#
# COMPACT_ATOMS: atom_id res chain seq x y z
N MET A 1 33.26 56.88 -4.67
CA MET A 1 31.87 57.36 -4.86
C MET A 1 31.25 56.57 -6.00
N ALA A 2 30.12 55.89 -5.77
CA ALA A 2 29.41 55.17 -6.82
C ALA A 2 28.75 56.18 -7.78
N SER A 3 28.77 55.90 -9.09
CA SER A 3 28.18 56.81 -10.08
C SER A 3 26.65 56.84 -9.95
N ALA A 4 26.02 57.96 -10.35
CA ALA A 4 24.56 58.10 -10.34
C ALA A 4 23.84 56.98 -11.12
N LYS A 5 24.50 56.44 -12.17
CA LYS A 5 24.00 55.30 -12.94
C LYS A 5 24.01 53.99 -12.12
N ALA A 6 25.08 53.73 -11.38
CA ALA A 6 25.16 52.58 -10.49
C ALA A 6 24.15 52.67 -9.34
N GLN A 7 23.91 53.86 -8.79
CA GLN A 7 22.88 54.08 -7.77
C GLN A 7 21.45 53.89 -8.32
N MET A 8 21.18 54.34 -9.55
CA MET A 8 19.88 54.11 -10.21
C MET A 8 19.65 52.63 -10.55
N ASP A 9 20.66 51.92 -11.04
CA ASP A 9 20.53 50.49 -11.35
C ASP A 9 20.37 49.67 -10.06
N GLN A 10 21.09 50.04 -8.99
CA GLN A 10 20.92 49.43 -7.68
C GLN A 10 19.51 49.70 -7.12
N GLN A 11 19.00 50.94 -7.19
CA GLN A 11 17.61 51.25 -6.82
C GLN A 11 16.59 50.47 -7.65
N ARG A 12 16.80 50.32 -8.97
CA ARG A 12 15.92 49.52 -9.82
C ARG A 12 15.93 48.05 -9.42
N GLN A 13 17.10 47.49 -9.09
CA GLN A 13 17.20 46.12 -8.60
C GLN A 13 16.53 45.95 -7.24
N THR A 14 16.71 46.89 -6.30
CA THR A 14 16.07 46.84 -4.98
C THR A 14 14.54 46.94 -5.10
N VAL A 15 14.04 47.82 -5.96
CA VAL A 15 12.59 47.95 -6.24
C VAL A 15 12.05 46.70 -6.94
N TYR A 16 12.80 46.12 -7.87
CA TYR A 16 12.41 44.88 -8.54
C TYR A 16 12.35 43.69 -7.57
N LEU A 17 13.34 43.57 -6.67
CA LEU A 17 13.38 42.53 -5.64
C LEU A 17 12.26 42.72 -4.61
N SER A 18 11.97 43.95 -4.18
CA SER A 18 10.85 44.22 -3.27
C SER A 18 9.49 43.91 -3.90
N PHE A 19 9.34 44.16 -5.21
CA PHE A 19 8.13 43.79 -5.97
C PHE A 19 7.95 42.27 -6.13
N GLU A 20 9.04 41.51 -6.26
CA GLU A 20 8.98 40.04 -6.32
C GLU A 20 8.72 39.38 -4.96
N GLU A 21 9.06 40.04 -3.85
CA GLU A 21 8.80 39.53 -2.49
C GLU A 21 7.41 39.88 -1.96
N GLU A 22 6.80 40.97 -2.45
CA GLU A 22 5.47 41.45 -2.06
C GLU A 22 4.40 40.34 -2.07
N HIS A 23 4.42 39.47 -3.09
CA HIS A 23 3.40 38.46 -3.31
C HIS A 23 3.62 37.17 -2.48
N LEU A 24 4.72 37.10 -1.72
CA LEU A 24 4.97 35.97 -0.80
C LEU A 24 4.25 36.13 0.54
N GLY A 25 3.96 37.36 0.96
CA GLY A 25 3.26 37.71 2.18
C GLY A 25 1.74 37.65 2.05
N GLU A 26 1.06 38.33 2.96
CA GLU A 26 -0.39 38.49 2.92
C GLU A 26 -0.82 39.54 1.87
N PRO A 27 -2.04 39.41 1.31
CA PRO A 27 -2.58 40.44 0.44
C PRO A 27 -2.77 41.77 1.19
N PRO A 28 -2.55 42.93 0.55
CA PRO A 28 -2.77 44.24 1.18
C PRO A 28 -4.25 44.45 1.54
N GLU A 29 -4.53 44.88 2.77
CA GLU A 29 -5.91 45.08 3.28
C GLU A 29 -6.60 46.31 2.67
N ASP A 30 -5.81 47.29 2.22
CA ASP A 30 -6.30 48.60 1.79
C ASP A 30 -6.61 48.69 0.28
N GLU A 31 -6.35 47.60 -0.47
CA GLU A 31 -6.49 47.57 -1.92
C GLU A 31 -7.72 46.77 -2.39
N ALA A 32 -8.41 47.27 -3.40
CA ALA A 32 -9.48 46.52 -4.08
C ALA A 32 -8.87 45.44 -4.99
N LEU A 33 -8.84 44.19 -4.50
CA LEU A 33 -8.33 43.04 -5.24
C LEU A 33 -9.44 42.27 -5.96
N VAL A 34 -9.09 41.65 -7.09
CA VAL A 34 -9.94 40.64 -7.73
C VAL A 34 -9.64 39.31 -7.08
N GLU A 35 -10.69 38.63 -6.58
CA GLU A 35 -10.54 37.42 -5.78
C GLU A 35 -11.29 36.23 -6.36
N THR A 36 -10.79 35.03 -6.05
CA THR A 36 -11.50 33.79 -6.29
C THR A 36 -11.14 32.76 -5.23
N THR A 37 -12.08 31.86 -4.95
CA THR A 37 -11.88 30.73 -4.04
C THR A 37 -11.71 29.47 -4.87
N HIS A 38 -10.54 28.86 -4.76
CA HIS A 38 -10.28 27.56 -5.35
C HIS A 38 -10.51 26.47 -4.31
N VAL A 39 -11.59 25.72 -4.50
CA VAL A 39 -11.98 24.63 -3.60
C VAL A 39 -11.49 23.31 -4.17
N LEU A 40 -10.59 22.66 -3.44
CA LEU A 40 -10.22 21.29 -3.72
C LEU A 40 -11.31 20.38 -3.16
N PRO A 41 -11.77 19.37 -3.93
CA PRO A 41 -12.67 18.34 -3.42
C PRO A 41 -12.12 17.79 -2.10
N GLY A 42 -12.95 17.74 -1.05
CA GLY A 42 -12.49 17.33 0.27
C GLY A 42 -11.98 15.88 0.27
N ASN A 43 -10.87 15.63 0.98
CA ASN A 43 -10.33 14.34 1.45
C ASN A 43 -10.09 13.16 0.47
N PRO A 44 -9.97 13.34 -0.86
CA PRO A 44 -8.86 12.62 -1.51
C PRO A 44 -7.94 13.55 -2.30
N MET A 45 -8.25 14.85 -2.35
CA MET A 45 -7.57 15.82 -3.21
C MET A 45 -6.74 16.87 -2.45
N ILE A 46 -6.67 16.75 -1.13
CA ILE A 46 -5.87 17.61 -0.24
C ILE A 46 -4.41 17.20 -0.32
N LEU A 47 -3.55 18.16 -0.62
CA LEU A 47 -2.10 18.01 -0.62
C LEU A 47 -1.56 18.85 0.55
N PRO A 48 -1.29 18.26 1.73
CA PRO A 48 -0.80 19.01 2.89
C PRO A 48 0.50 19.79 2.60
N GLU A 49 1.30 19.27 1.67
CA GLU A 49 2.56 19.87 1.21
C GLU A 49 2.36 21.14 0.36
N LEU A 50 1.14 21.40 -0.13
CA LEU A 50 0.85 22.50 -1.04
C LEU A 50 1.13 23.87 -0.40
N GLU A 51 0.78 24.03 0.88
CA GLU A 51 0.92 25.28 1.62
C GLU A 51 2.38 25.77 1.68
N ASN A 52 3.30 24.83 1.88
CA ASN A 52 4.73 25.12 2.01
C ASN A 52 5.52 24.84 0.71
N SER A 53 4.83 24.53 -0.39
CA SER A 53 5.48 24.10 -1.62
C SER A 53 6.29 25.25 -2.26
N PRO A 54 7.57 25.01 -2.62
CA PRO A 54 8.36 25.98 -3.38
C PRO A 54 7.75 26.26 -4.75
N LEU A 55 6.94 25.35 -5.30
CA LEU A 55 6.21 25.55 -6.56
C LEU A 55 5.11 26.60 -6.39
N ILE A 56 4.37 26.58 -5.28
CA ILE A 56 3.38 27.61 -4.98
C ILE A 56 4.03 28.98 -4.78
N LYS A 57 5.19 29.03 -4.11
CA LYS A 57 5.98 30.28 -4.03
C LYS A 57 6.39 30.80 -5.40
N LYS A 58 6.78 29.92 -6.34
CA LYS A 58 7.07 30.30 -7.74
C LYS A 58 5.82 30.84 -8.45
N VAL A 59 4.65 30.24 -8.22
CA VAL A 59 3.38 30.72 -8.81
C VAL A 59 3.04 32.12 -8.29
N LYS A 60 3.13 32.34 -6.97
CA LYS A 60 2.91 33.66 -6.34
C LYS A 60 3.74 34.76 -7.03
N LYS A 61 5.04 34.52 -7.18
CA LYS A 61 5.97 35.46 -7.84
C LYS A 61 5.67 35.65 -9.33
N LYS A 62 5.60 34.55 -10.09
CA LYS A 62 5.50 34.58 -11.55
C LYS A 62 4.20 35.22 -12.03
N HIS A 63 3.09 34.92 -11.37
CA HIS A 63 1.76 35.37 -11.78
C HIS A 63 1.26 36.56 -10.97
N ARG A 64 2.04 37.09 -10.01
CA ARG A 64 1.67 38.24 -9.18
C ARG A 64 0.31 38.04 -8.52
N VAL A 65 0.21 36.94 -7.79
CA VAL A 65 -0.99 36.53 -7.05
C VAL A 65 -0.63 36.27 -5.60
N TRP A 66 -1.52 36.66 -4.70
CA TRP A 66 -1.48 36.20 -3.31
C TRP A 66 -2.31 34.92 -3.22
N ILE A 67 -1.77 33.95 -2.47
CA ILE A 67 -2.43 32.65 -2.24
C ILE A 67 -2.40 32.39 -0.74
N VAL A 68 -3.58 32.28 -0.15
CA VAL A 68 -3.79 32.06 1.28
C VAL A 68 -4.61 30.80 1.47
N HIS A 69 -4.17 29.93 2.37
CA HIS A 69 -4.95 28.76 2.79
C HIS A 69 -5.93 29.18 3.89
N GLU A 70 -7.23 29.16 3.58
CA GLU A 70 -8.26 29.38 4.62
C GLU A 70 -8.60 28.07 5.35
N LYS A 71 -8.54 26.95 4.62
CA LYS A 71 -8.73 25.58 5.10
C LYS A 71 -7.79 24.63 4.34
N PRO A 72 -7.58 23.39 4.81
CA PRO A 72 -6.74 22.42 4.11
C PRO A 72 -7.11 22.20 2.63
N ASN A 73 -8.37 22.38 2.27
CA ASN A 73 -8.89 22.19 0.91
C ASN A 73 -9.40 23.49 0.25
N VAL A 74 -9.14 24.66 0.83
CA VAL A 74 -9.68 25.94 0.33
C VAL A 74 -8.54 26.95 0.20
N LEU A 75 -8.28 27.36 -1.04
CA LEU A 75 -7.30 28.41 -1.37
C LEU A 75 -8.06 29.68 -1.73
N ARG A 76 -7.78 30.77 -1.02
CA ARG A 76 -8.15 32.10 -1.48
C ARG A 76 -7.03 32.65 -2.35
N ILE A 77 -7.37 33.07 -3.55
CA ILE A 77 -6.42 33.60 -4.53
C ILE A 77 -6.87 35.00 -4.90
N SER A 78 -5.97 35.96 -4.77
CA SER A 78 -6.25 37.36 -5.10
C SER A 78 -5.17 37.98 -5.97
N SER A 79 -5.55 38.96 -6.79
CA SER A 79 -4.63 39.73 -7.61
C SER A 79 -5.21 41.10 -7.96
N ARG A 80 -4.33 42.06 -8.28
CA ARG A 80 -4.71 43.39 -8.78
C ARG A 80 -5.39 43.34 -10.15
N THR A 81 -5.24 42.25 -10.91
CA THR A 81 -5.88 42.13 -12.23
C THR A 81 -6.52 40.76 -12.46
N ALA A 82 -7.66 40.74 -13.17
CA ALA A 82 -8.33 39.51 -13.56
C ALA A 82 -7.49 38.62 -14.52
N LYS A 83 -6.54 39.21 -15.26
CA LYS A 83 -5.62 38.45 -16.11
C LYS A 83 -4.66 37.62 -15.26
N ASN A 84 -3.96 38.26 -14.34
CA ASN A 84 -3.02 37.60 -13.42
C ASN A 84 -3.73 36.55 -12.57
N LEU A 85 -4.95 36.87 -12.09
CA LEU A 85 -5.77 35.92 -11.34
C LEU A 85 -6.05 34.65 -12.14
N ARG A 86 -6.50 34.77 -13.40
CA ARG A 86 -6.77 33.60 -14.27
C ARG A 86 -5.52 32.77 -14.56
N GLU A 87 -4.38 33.41 -14.82
CA GLU A 87 -3.12 32.71 -15.06
C GLU A 87 -2.60 32.04 -13.79
N GLY A 88 -2.72 32.69 -12.64
CA GLY A 88 -2.37 32.13 -11.34
C GLY A 88 -3.22 30.91 -10.99
N VAL A 89 -4.54 30.99 -11.15
CA VAL A 89 -5.45 29.84 -10.94
C VAL A 89 -5.07 28.67 -11.84
N ARG A 90 -4.77 28.91 -13.12
CA ARG A 90 -4.31 27.87 -14.04
C ARG A 90 -3.01 27.23 -13.55
N ALA A 91 -2.02 28.04 -13.19
CA ALA A 91 -0.73 27.53 -12.71
C ALA A 91 -0.85 26.76 -11.39
N ILE A 92 -1.77 27.16 -10.49
CA ILE A 92 -2.07 26.39 -9.26
C ILE A 92 -2.65 25.02 -9.63
N ASN A 93 -3.60 24.97 -10.56
CA ASN A 93 -4.16 23.69 -11.03
C ASN A 93 -3.09 22.78 -11.62
N ASP A 94 -2.18 23.34 -12.42
CA ASP A 94 -1.06 22.60 -13.01
C ASP A 94 -0.12 22.06 -11.91
N VAL A 95 0.25 22.89 -10.93
CA VAL A 95 1.07 22.46 -9.78
C VAL A 95 0.39 21.35 -8.98
N ILE A 96 -0.90 21.49 -8.69
CA ILE A 96 -1.67 20.48 -7.95
C ILE A 96 -1.77 19.18 -8.75
N HIS A 97 -1.97 19.29 -10.07
CA HIS A 97 -1.98 18.14 -10.97
C HIS A 97 -0.64 17.42 -10.98
N ASP A 98 0.46 18.15 -11.15
CA ASP A 98 1.82 17.61 -11.19
C ASP A 98 2.20 16.97 -9.86
N MET A 99 1.94 17.62 -8.73
CA MET A 99 2.18 17.07 -7.39
C MET A 99 1.39 15.77 -7.16
N ARG A 100 0.17 15.66 -7.70
CA ARG A 100 -0.60 14.41 -7.63
C ARG A 100 0.01 13.32 -8.49
N LEU A 101 0.41 13.65 -9.71
CA LEU A 101 1.08 12.71 -10.59
C LEU A 101 2.39 12.21 -9.99
N ASP A 102 3.18 13.09 -9.37
CA ASP A 102 4.42 12.74 -8.72
C ASP A 102 4.18 11.84 -7.49
N ARG A 103 3.18 12.17 -6.66
CA ARG A 103 2.79 11.29 -5.55
C ARG A 103 2.35 9.92 -6.05
N GLN A 104 1.53 9.85 -7.09
CA GLN A 104 1.07 8.59 -7.69
C GLN A 104 2.22 7.79 -8.33
N ARG A 105 3.17 8.46 -9.00
CA ARG A 105 4.35 7.82 -9.61
C ARG A 105 5.27 7.15 -8.60
N ILE A 106 5.32 7.67 -7.37
CA ILE A 106 6.14 7.15 -6.28
C ILE A 106 5.37 6.08 -5.50
N SER A 107 4.07 6.29 -5.26
CA SER A 107 3.26 5.40 -4.43
C SER A 107 2.70 4.19 -5.19
N CYS A 108 2.27 4.33 -6.44
CA CYS A 108 1.63 3.26 -7.19
C CYS A 108 2.43 2.91 -8.45
N ARG A 109 2.93 1.67 -8.52
CA ARG A 109 3.69 1.19 -9.69
C ARG A 109 3.27 -0.20 -10.11
N PHE A 110 3.41 -0.43 -11.41
CA PHE A 110 3.27 -1.73 -12.04
C PHE A 110 4.58 -2.06 -12.72
N LEU A 111 5.16 -3.18 -12.34
CA LEU A 111 6.40 -3.73 -12.86
C LEU A 111 6.07 -5.02 -13.62
N VAL A 112 6.95 -5.44 -14.51
CA VAL A 112 6.82 -6.72 -15.19
C VAL A 112 8.05 -7.56 -14.87
N GLN A 113 7.84 -8.67 -14.17
CA GLN A 113 8.85 -9.69 -13.92
C GLN A 113 9.24 -10.34 -15.26
N LYS A 114 10.54 -10.44 -15.54
CA LYS A 114 11.01 -11.25 -16.66
C LYS A 114 10.74 -12.73 -16.40
N PRO A 115 10.47 -13.54 -17.45
CA PRO A 115 10.29 -14.97 -17.27
C PRO A 115 11.49 -15.61 -16.56
N MET A 116 11.26 -16.36 -15.48
CA MET A 116 12.38 -16.87 -14.67
C MET A 116 13.17 -17.98 -15.38
N GLY A 117 12.53 -18.71 -16.29
CA GLY A 117 13.12 -19.85 -17.02
C GLY A 117 13.95 -19.49 -18.24
N GLY A 118 14.59 -18.31 -18.30
CA GLY A 118 15.45 -17.90 -19.42
C GLY A 118 14.79 -17.96 -20.80
N GLY A 119 13.45 -18.01 -20.84
CA GLY A 119 12.68 -18.04 -22.07
C GLY A 119 12.87 -16.72 -22.80
N ASP A 120 12.98 -16.81 -24.12
CA ASP A 120 13.16 -15.69 -25.03
C ASP A 120 12.29 -14.50 -24.58
N THR A 121 12.89 -13.33 -24.34
CA THR A 121 12.15 -12.08 -24.18
C THR A 121 11.28 -11.75 -25.41
N ASP A 122 11.46 -12.52 -26.48
CA ASP A 122 10.68 -12.56 -27.71
C ASP A 122 9.34 -13.29 -27.56
N GLY A 123 9.11 -13.98 -26.44
CA GLY A 123 7.83 -14.59 -26.09
C GLY A 123 6.70 -13.55 -26.01
N LEU A 124 5.59 -13.83 -26.68
CA LEU A 124 4.42 -12.95 -26.65
C LEU A 124 3.64 -13.12 -25.34
N ILE A 125 3.24 -12.00 -24.75
CA ILE A 125 2.33 -11.92 -23.61
C ILE A 125 0.93 -11.66 -24.14
N SER A 126 -0.01 -12.55 -23.82
CA SER A 126 -1.43 -12.36 -24.07
C SER A 126 -2.01 -11.41 -23.04
N VAL A 127 -2.63 -10.33 -23.49
CA VAL A 127 -3.23 -9.27 -22.67
C VAL A 127 -4.70 -9.10 -23.06
N LYS A 128 -5.58 -9.96 -22.55
CA LYS A 128 -7.03 -9.82 -22.72
C LYS A 128 -7.59 -8.90 -21.63
N LEU A 129 -8.62 -8.13 -21.97
CA LEU A 129 -9.32 -7.31 -20.99
C LEU A 129 -10.04 -8.19 -19.96
N ASP A 130 -10.11 -7.69 -18.73
CA ASP A 130 -10.71 -8.37 -17.57
C ASP A 130 -10.15 -9.77 -17.35
N SER A 131 -8.87 -9.94 -17.67
CA SER A 131 -8.14 -11.19 -17.53
C SER A 131 -6.71 -10.92 -17.06
N ARG A 132 -6.11 -11.95 -16.47
CA ARG A 132 -4.69 -11.95 -16.11
C ARG A 132 -3.83 -12.07 -17.37
N PRO A 133 -2.79 -11.23 -17.55
CA PRO A 133 -1.82 -11.40 -18.61
C PRO A 133 -1.01 -12.69 -18.46
N GLN A 134 -0.77 -13.39 -19.57
CA GLN A 134 -0.08 -14.69 -19.56
C GLN A 134 0.92 -14.80 -20.71
N LEU A 135 2.06 -15.43 -20.45
CA LEU A 135 3.03 -15.77 -21.49
C LEU A 135 2.44 -16.86 -22.40
N MET A 136 2.40 -16.63 -23.71
CA MET A 136 1.74 -17.51 -24.69
C MET A 136 2.52 -18.80 -24.96
N SER A 137 3.84 -18.80 -24.74
CA SER A 137 4.68 -19.99 -24.87
C SER A 137 5.65 -20.01 -23.69
N VAL A 138 5.47 -20.99 -22.80
CA VAL A 138 6.42 -21.25 -21.74
C VAL A 138 7.53 -22.11 -22.35
N GLY A 139 8.68 -21.50 -22.61
CA GLY A 139 9.88 -22.24 -23.02
C GLY A 139 10.21 -23.33 -22.00
N GLY A 140 10.73 -24.47 -22.49
CA GLY A 140 11.01 -25.64 -21.67
C GLY A 140 11.93 -25.36 -20.47
N SER A 141 11.90 -26.30 -19.52
CA SER A 141 12.59 -26.34 -18.22
C SER A 141 14.05 -25.86 -18.23
N VAL A 142 14.27 -24.54 -18.22
CA VAL A 142 15.52 -23.95 -17.75
C VAL A 142 15.33 -23.63 -16.28
N LYS A 143 16.36 -23.88 -15.47
CA LYS A 143 16.33 -23.55 -14.04
C LYS A 143 16.07 -22.05 -13.88
N ALA A 144 15.10 -21.72 -13.03
CA ALA A 144 14.76 -20.35 -12.70
C ALA A 144 15.97 -19.62 -12.08
N ASP A 145 16.42 -18.52 -12.68
CA ASP A 145 17.41 -17.63 -12.05
C ASP A 145 16.69 -16.55 -11.23
N VAL A 146 16.49 -16.88 -9.95
CA VAL A 146 15.89 -15.97 -8.96
C VAL A 146 16.71 -14.69 -8.79
N SER A 147 18.04 -14.79 -8.86
CA SER A 147 18.94 -13.68 -8.61
C SER A 147 18.93 -12.66 -9.74
N GLU A 148 18.91 -13.15 -10.99
CA GLU A 148 18.76 -12.31 -12.18
C GLU A 148 17.40 -11.60 -12.18
N THR A 149 16.32 -12.36 -11.94
CA THR A 149 14.95 -11.82 -11.89
C THR A 149 14.81 -10.74 -10.81
N ALA A 150 15.38 -10.95 -9.61
CA ALA A 150 15.40 -9.95 -8.54
C ALA A 150 16.18 -8.69 -8.94
N SER A 151 17.29 -8.87 -9.68
CA SER A 151 18.10 -7.75 -10.18
C SER A 151 17.35 -6.92 -11.23
N ASP A 152 16.59 -7.57 -12.11
CA ASP A 152 15.77 -6.89 -13.11
C ASP A 152 14.65 -6.07 -12.49
N ILE A 153 13.97 -6.62 -11.48
CA ILE A 153 12.93 -5.89 -10.73
C ILE A 153 13.56 -4.68 -10.02
N MET A 154 14.73 -4.87 -9.39
CA MET A 154 15.47 -3.77 -8.77
C MET A 154 15.88 -2.71 -9.80
N GLY A 155 16.29 -3.11 -11.00
CA GLY A 155 16.61 -2.20 -12.11
C GLY A 155 15.41 -1.34 -12.52
N GLN A 156 14.21 -1.92 -12.59
CA GLN A 156 12.97 -1.17 -12.86
C GLN A 156 12.59 -0.18 -11.72
N LEU A 157 13.13 -0.39 -10.52
CA LEU A 157 12.87 0.43 -9.33
C LEU A 157 14.00 1.42 -9.01
N GLN A 158 15.13 1.38 -9.73
CA GLN A 158 16.36 2.10 -9.37
C GLN A 158 16.13 3.60 -9.08
N ASP A 159 15.36 4.28 -9.94
CA ASP A 159 15.14 5.73 -9.83
C ASP A 159 14.15 6.13 -8.72
N VAL A 160 13.40 5.17 -8.16
CA VAL A 160 12.34 5.44 -7.19
C VAL A 160 12.51 4.74 -5.86
N PHE A 161 13.32 3.70 -5.77
CA PHE A 161 13.48 2.93 -4.55
C PHE A 161 13.88 3.80 -3.36
N LEU A 162 15.01 4.51 -3.45
CA LEU A 162 15.47 5.40 -2.38
C LEU A 162 14.47 6.54 -2.10
N PRO A 163 14.00 7.33 -3.11
CA PRO A 163 12.99 8.35 -2.88
C PRO A 163 11.73 7.85 -2.18
N THR A 164 11.20 6.69 -2.59
CA THR A 164 10.02 6.09 -1.98
C THR A 164 10.29 5.71 -0.53
N THR A 165 11.44 5.08 -0.23
CA THR A 165 11.80 4.73 1.14
C THR A 165 11.99 5.95 2.03
N ASP A 166 12.54 7.05 1.51
CA ASP A 166 12.69 8.30 2.25
C ASP A 166 11.35 8.97 2.56
N VAL A 167 10.40 8.93 1.61
CA VAL A 167 9.02 9.41 1.83
C VAL A 167 8.36 8.58 2.93
N LEU A 168 8.43 7.26 2.85
CA LEU A 168 7.87 6.37 3.88
C LEU A 168 8.47 6.64 5.26
N ARG A 169 9.79 6.81 5.35
CA ARG A 169 10.46 7.13 6.62
C ARG A 169 10.05 8.47 7.21
N ALA A 170 9.68 9.44 6.36
CA ALA A 170 9.24 10.76 6.79
C ALA A 170 7.78 10.80 7.25
N LEU A 171 6.98 9.76 6.97
CA LEU A 171 5.60 9.68 7.45
C LEU A 171 5.58 9.57 8.97
N LYS A 172 4.67 10.32 9.61
CA LYS A 172 4.47 10.29 11.07
C LYS A 172 3.47 9.21 11.51
N GLN A 173 2.70 8.71 10.56
CA GLN A 173 1.70 7.66 10.71
C GLN A 173 2.35 6.30 10.97
N ASP A 174 1.63 5.39 11.63
CA ASP A 174 2.02 4.00 11.73
C ASP A 174 1.92 3.35 10.34
N LEU A 175 2.98 2.67 9.94
CA LEU A 175 3.07 1.96 8.67
C LEU A 175 2.93 0.45 8.89
N HIS A 176 2.21 -0.21 7.97
CA HIS A 176 2.04 -1.66 7.95
C HIS A 176 2.45 -2.19 6.59
N MET A 177 3.48 -3.05 6.58
CA MET A 177 4.04 -3.62 5.35
C MET A 177 3.57 -5.06 5.14
N ARG A 178 3.27 -5.40 3.90
CA ARG A 178 2.94 -6.77 3.48
C ARG A 178 3.30 -7.00 2.02
N VAL A 179 3.64 -8.24 1.71
CA VAL A 179 3.58 -8.75 0.34
C VAL A 179 2.31 -9.55 0.18
N VAL A 180 1.60 -9.35 -0.91
CA VAL A 180 0.36 -10.04 -1.24
C VAL A 180 0.53 -10.78 -2.55
N PHE A 181 -0.04 -11.98 -2.65
CA PHE A 181 -0.08 -12.78 -3.87
C PHE A 181 -1.51 -12.80 -4.43
N GLY A 182 -1.64 -12.80 -5.75
CA GLY A 182 -2.94 -12.72 -6.41
C GLY A 182 -2.83 -12.72 -7.93
N HIS A 183 -3.78 -12.09 -8.60
CA HIS A 183 -3.78 -11.93 -10.06
C HIS A 183 -3.94 -10.46 -10.41
N VAL A 184 -3.04 -9.90 -11.22
CA VAL A 184 -3.21 -8.56 -11.75
C VAL A 184 -4.10 -8.64 -12.99
N ILE A 185 -5.29 -8.07 -12.88
CA ILE A 185 -6.30 -8.06 -13.94
C ILE A 185 -6.19 -6.75 -14.73
N VAL A 186 -6.10 -6.86 -16.05
CA VAL A 186 -6.03 -5.68 -16.94
C VAL A 186 -7.43 -5.31 -17.41
N HIS A 187 -7.96 -4.19 -16.95
CA HIS A 187 -9.30 -3.69 -17.32
C HIS A 187 -9.27 -2.73 -18.51
N ARG A 188 -8.13 -2.09 -18.78
CA ARG A 188 -8.00 -1.10 -19.84
C ARG A 188 -6.67 -1.24 -20.55
N ARG A 189 -6.70 -1.16 -21.88
CA ARG A 189 -5.51 -0.98 -22.72
C ARG A 189 -5.78 0.04 -23.81
N LYS A 190 -4.74 0.51 -24.49
CA LYS A 190 -4.92 1.41 -25.65
C LYS A 190 -5.58 0.63 -26.80
N LYS A 191 -6.61 1.21 -27.43
CA LYS A 191 -7.35 0.57 -28.54
C LYS A 191 -6.47 0.10 -29.72
N THR A 192 -5.31 0.74 -29.90
CA THR A 192 -4.37 0.40 -30.99
C THR A 192 -3.43 -0.76 -30.65
N GLN A 193 -3.42 -1.23 -29.39
CA GLN A 193 -2.61 -2.37 -28.95
C GLN A 193 -3.46 -3.64 -29.09
N GLY A 194 -2.90 -4.67 -29.75
CA GLY A 194 -3.54 -5.97 -29.93
C GLY A 194 -3.61 -6.79 -28.64
N ASP A 195 -4.14 -8.01 -28.73
CA ASP A 195 -4.23 -8.98 -27.63
C ASP A 195 -2.90 -9.65 -27.27
N SER A 196 -1.86 -9.44 -28.08
CA SER A 196 -0.54 -10.01 -27.87
C SER A 196 0.51 -8.92 -27.99
N MET A 197 1.49 -8.94 -27.10
CA MET A 197 2.54 -7.91 -27.01
C MET A 197 3.86 -8.59 -26.68
N THR A 198 4.97 -8.05 -27.18
CA THR A 198 6.30 -8.43 -26.68
C THR A 198 6.47 -8.03 -25.21
N TYR A 199 7.47 -8.59 -24.52
CA TYR A 199 7.77 -8.19 -23.14
C TYR A 199 7.99 -6.68 -23.01
N GLY A 200 8.79 -6.07 -23.89
CA GLY A 200 9.09 -4.64 -23.84
C GLY A 200 7.85 -3.77 -24.02
N GLU A 201 7.00 -4.09 -25.00
CA GLU A 201 5.74 -3.37 -25.23
C GLU A 201 4.76 -3.51 -24.04
N PHE A 202 4.74 -4.68 -23.42
CA PHE A 202 3.92 -4.94 -22.24
C PHE A 202 4.46 -4.17 -21.02
N ALA A 203 5.76 -4.17 -20.77
CA ALA A 203 6.39 -3.40 -19.70
C ALA A 203 6.13 -1.88 -19.85
N ASP A 204 6.26 -1.36 -21.07
CA ASP A 204 5.95 0.04 -21.39
C ASP A 204 4.47 0.40 -21.20
N MET A 205 3.57 -0.56 -21.40
CA MET A 205 2.15 -0.38 -21.13
C MET A 205 1.88 -0.45 -19.62
N ALA A 206 2.40 -1.47 -18.94
CA ALA A 206 2.23 -1.72 -17.51
C ALA A 206 2.70 -0.51 -16.69
N GLY A 207 3.87 0.05 -17.00
CA GLY A 207 4.42 1.22 -16.30
C GLY A 207 3.50 2.47 -16.33
N LYS A 208 2.52 2.52 -17.24
CA LYS A 208 1.54 3.62 -17.31
C LYS A 208 0.35 3.44 -16.36
N TYR A 209 0.05 2.22 -15.89
CA TYR A 209 -1.08 1.96 -15.01
C TYR A 209 -0.96 2.65 -13.65
N GLY A 210 0.24 2.88 -13.13
CA GLY A 210 0.44 3.59 -11.87
C GLY A 210 -0.11 5.03 -11.87
N SER A 211 -0.09 5.69 -13.04
CA SER A 211 -0.58 7.08 -13.21
C SER A 211 -1.95 7.19 -13.87
N ARG A 212 -2.35 6.19 -14.67
CA ARG A 212 -3.59 6.23 -15.46
C ARG A 212 -4.69 5.31 -14.94
N GLY A 213 -4.35 4.41 -14.01
CA GLY A 213 -5.17 3.25 -13.67
C GLY A 213 -5.41 2.33 -14.88
N GLY A 214 -6.18 1.27 -14.68
CA GLY A 214 -6.54 0.33 -15.74
C GLY A 214 -6.08 -1.11 -15.52
N ALA A 215 -5.41 -1.38 -14.40
CA ALA A 215 -5.17 -2.71 -13.89
C ALA A 215 -5.25 -2.68 -12.37
N ASP A 216 -5.62 -3.80 -11.75
CA ASP A 216 -5.74 -3.95 -10.30
C ASP A 216 -5.29 -5.36 -9.87
N LEU A 217 -4.70 -5.47 -8.68
CA LEU A 217 -4.29 -6.76 -8.11
C LEU A 217 -5.43 -7.35 -7.29
N GLU A 218 -6.03 -8.44 -7.79
CA GLU A 218 -7.02 -9.24 -7.08
C GLU A 218 -6.32 -10.26 -6.16
N THR A 219 -6.36 -10.02 -4.85
CA THR A 219 -5.71 -10.88 -3.84
C THR A 219 -6.67 -11.88 -3.20
N LYS A 220 -7.96 -11.82 -3.54
CA LYS A 220 -8.99 -12.71 -3.01
C LYS A 220 -9.07 -13.94 -3.91
N LEU A 221 -8.66 -15.09 -3.36
CA LEU A 221 -8.83 -16.39 -3.97
C LEU A 221 -10.15 -17.00 -3.51
N HIS A 222 -10.95 -17.51 -4.44
CA HIS A 222 -12.27 -18.08 -4.14
C HIS A 222 -12.27 -19.60 -3.99
N ASP A 223 -11.11 -20.25 -4.15
CA ASP A 223 -10.97 -21.71 -4.03
C ASP A 223 -10.44 -22.12 -2.64
N PRO A 224 -11.28 -22.74 -1.78
CA PRO A 224 -10.84 -23.26 -0.47
C PRO A 224 -9.87 -24.45 -0.57
N GLY A 225 -9.96 -25.26 -1.63
CA GLY A 225 -9.09 -26.42 -1.82
C GLY A 225 -7.64 -26.01 -2.00
N LEU A 226 -7.42 -24.95 -2.76
CA LEU A 226 -6.12 -24.35 -3.03
C LEU A 226 -5.40 -23.85 -1.77
N ALA A 227 -6.12 -23.20 -0.85
CA ALA A 227 -5.54 -22.70 0.40
C ALA A 227 -5.04 -23.84 1.30
N LEU A 228 -5.82 -24.93 1.41
CA LEU A 228 -5.43 -26.11 2.19
C LEU A 228 -4.28 -26.88 1.53
N ALA A 229 -4.32 -27.03 0.21
CA ALA A 229 -3.24 -27.65 -0.55
C ALA A 229 -1.92 -26.87 -0.38
N THR A 230 -1.99 -25.53 -0.39
CA THR A 230 -0.84 -24.66 -0.14
C THR A 230 -0.23 -24.90 1.24
N ILE A 231 -1.04 -24.91 2.30
CA ILE A 231 -0.52 -25.16 3.66
C ILE A 231 0.15 -26.53 3.75
N ARG A 232 -0.51 -27.57 3.23
CA ARG A 232 0.04 -28.94 3.26
C ARG A 232 1.35 -29.05 2.50
N HIS A 233 1.44 -28.42 1.33
CA HIS A 233 2.65 -28.39 0.53
C HIS A 233 3.79 -27.68 1.27
N LEU A 234 3.55 -26.49 1.83
CA LEU A 234 4.58 -25.74 2.55
C LEU A 234 5.07 -26.41 3.84
N LEU A 235 4.22 -27.24 4.47
CA LEU A 235 4.59 -28.04 5.64
C LEU A 235 5.27 -29.37 5.27
N ASP A 236 5.24 -29.78 4.01
CA ASP A 236 5.88 -31.01 3.55
C ASP A 236 7.42 -30.83 3.61
N PRO A 237 8.14 -31.65 4.41
CA PRO A 237 9.60 -31.60 4.47
C PRO A 237 10.29 -31.74 3.11
N ALA A 238 9.66 -32.40 2.14
CA ALA A 238 10.19 -32.56 0.78
C ALA A 238 10.34 -31.23 0.01
N THR A 239 9.63 -30.17 0.44
CA THR A 239 9.74 -28.84 -0.18
C THR A 239 10.92 -28.03 0.34
N GLU A 240 11.56 -28.45 1.43
CA GLU A 240 12.60 -27.70 2.15
C GLU A 240 12.17 -26.26 2.51
N PHE A 241 10.85 -25.99 2.53
CA PHE A 241 10.30 -24.69 2.86
C PHE A 241 10.23 -24.50 4.37
N TYR A 242 9.72 -25.51 5.08
CA TYR A 242 9.55 -25.53 6.53
C TYR A 242 10.63 -26.38 7.19
N SER A 243 11.24 -25.87 8.26
CA SER A 243 12.36 -26.54 8.95
C SER A 243 11.94 -27.68 9.88
N GLY A 244 10.64 -27.96 10.02
CA GLY A 244 10.13 -29.02 10.91
C GLY A 244 9.90 -28.58 12.37
N LEU A 245 10.25 -27.35 12.73
CA LEU A 245 10.11 -26.82 14.10
C LEU A 245 8.70 -26.26 14.35
N GLU A 246 7.94 -26.81 15.30
CA GLU A 246 6.56 -26.39 15.56
C GLU A 246 6.42 -24.89 15.84
N GLU A 247 7.41 -24.26 16.47
CA GLU A 247 7.48 -22.81 16.73
C GLU A 247 7.52 -21.94 15.46
N HIS A 248 7.81 -22.54 14.30
CA HIS A 248 7.78 -21.89 12.99
C HIS A 248 6.39 -21.94 12.33
N VAL A 249 5.38 -22.50 13.00
CA VAL A 249 3.99 -22.48 12.57
C VAL A 249 3.15 -21.68 13.56
N THR A 250 2.55 -20.60 13.09
CA THR A 250 1.67 -19.76 13.89
C THR A 250 0.22 -19.88 13.43
N VAL A 251 -0.69 -19.71 14.37
CA VAL A 251 -2.13 -19.79 14.13
C VAL A 251 -2.76 -18.59 14.79
N ASN A 252 -3.36 -17.71 13.99
CA ASN A 252 -3.90 -16.44 14.49
C ASN A 252 -5.34 -16.24 14.01
N GLY A 253 -6.18 -15.69 14.88
CA GLY A 253 -7.48 -15.16 14.51
C GLY A 253 -7.56 -13.67 14.82
N GLU A 254 -8.25 -12.91 13.98
CA GLU A 254 -8.46 -11.47 14.14
C GLU A 254 -9.90 -11.10 13.77
N ILE A 255 -10.49 -10.18 14.52
CA ILE A 255 -11.76 -9.54 14.19
C ILE A 255 -11.51 -8.08 13.89
N LEU A 256 -12.14 -7.59 12.83
CA LEU A 256 -12.16 -6.18 12.47
C LEU A 256 -13.59 -5.71 12.27
N PHE A 257 -13.97 -4.63 12.96
CA PHE A 257 -15.19 -3.87 12.70
C PHE A 257 -14.82 -2.58 11.97
N GLU A 258 -15.43 -2.35 10.81
CA GLU A 258 -15.34 -1.09 10.10
C GLU A 258 -16.46 -0.17 10.57
N VAL A 259 -16.10 0.96 11.20
CA VAL A 259 -17.05 1.90 11.79
C VAL A 259 -16.70 3.30 11.32
N LYS A 260 -17.47 3.84 10.36
CA LYS A 260 -17.28 5.20 9.82
C LYS A 260 -15.85 5.44 9.30
N GLY A 261 -15.26 4.45 8.64
CA GLY A 261 -13.89 4.50 8.12
C GLY A 261 -12.78 4.28 9.15
N GLN A 262 -13.11 3.95 10.40
CA GLN A 262 -12.15 3.47 11.40
C GLN A 262 -12.22 1.95 11.53
N HIS A 263 -11.09 1.31 11.82
CA HIS A 263 -10.95 -0.12 12.00
C HIS A 263 -10.75 -0.44 13.49
N LEU A 264 -11.77 -1.03 14.12
CA LEU A 264 -11.65 -1.59 15.46
C LEU A 264 -11.24 -3.05 15.34
N VAL A 265 -10.01 -3.34 15.76
CA VAL A 265 -9.35 -4.63 15.60
C VAL A 265 -9.18 -5.30 16.96
N ALA A 266 -9.40 -6.62 17.03
CA ALA A 266 -9.11 -7.42 18.21
C ALA A 266 -8.56 -8.80 17.81
N ASP A 267 -7.57 -9.28 18.56
CA ASP A 267 -6.99 -10.61 18.38
C ASP A 267 -7.91 -11.66 19.03
N VAL A 268 -8.11 -12.78 18.34
CA VAL A 268 -8.88 -13.93 18.85
C VAL A 268 -7.92 -14.87 19.56
N GLU A 269 -8.03 -14.94 20.88
CA GLU A 269 -7.23 -15.83 21.71
C GLU A 269 -7.95 -17.15 21.94
N THR A 270 -7.38 -18.23 21.44
CA THR A 270 -7.81 -19.61 21.71
C THR A 270 -6.81 -20.27 22.64
N ALA A 271 -7.18 -20.45 23.91
CA ALA A 271 -6.37 -21.22 24.86
C ALA A 271 -7.03 -22.60 25.10
N PRO A 272 -6.24 -23.67 25.27
CA PRO A 272 -6.78 -25.00 25.56
C PRO A 272 -7.71 -24.96 26.77
N ARG A 273 -8.93 -25.48 26.61
CA ARG A 273 -9.96 -25.57 27.67
C ARG A 273 -10.43 -24.23 28.26
N LYS A 274 -10.16 -23.11 27.58
CA LYS A 274 -10.75 -21.80 27.92
C LYS A 274 -11.73 -21.37 26.84
N PRO A 275 -12.79 -20.61 27.20
CA PRO A 275 -13.60 -19.94 26.20
C PRO A 275 -12.74 -19.00 25.38
N VAL A 276 -13.07 -18.87 24.08
CA VAL A 276 -12.38 -17.92 23.20
C VAL A 276 -12.56 -16.51 23.74
N SER A 277 -11.46 -15.77 23.84
CA SER A 277 -11.46 -14.38 24.31
C SER A 277 -10.94 -13.43 23.22
N LEU A 278 -11.37 -12.17 23.30
CA LEU A 278 -10.86 -11.09 22.46
C LEU A 278 -9.84 -10.28 23.25
N ALA A 279 -8.65 -10.10 22.68
CA ALA A 279 -7.53 -9.40 23.28
C ALA A 279 -6.93 -8.35 22.35
N ASN A 280 -5.94 -7.62 22.85
CA ASN A 280 -5.19 -6.59 22.11
C ASN A 280 -6.08 -5.65 21.28
N ILE A 281 -7.10 -5.09 21.92
CA ILE A 281 -8.08 -4.22 21.25
C ILE A 281 -7.40 -2.95 20.79
N ARG A 282 -7.46 -2.68 19.48
CA ARG A 282 -6.82 -1.54 18.82
C ARG A 282 -7.87 -0.81 17.98
N LEU A 283 -7.88 0.52 18.04
CA LEU A 283 -8.63 1.33 17.08
C LEU A 283 -7.62 2.00 16.15
N TRP A 284 -7.76 1.75 14.86
CA TRP A 284 -6.87 2.23 13.83
C TRP A 284 -7.65 3.03 12.80
N GLU A 285 -7.17 4.22 12.47
CA GLU A 285 -7.72 5.04 11.41
C GLU A 285 -6.81 4.93 10.18
N PRO A 286 -7.17 4.09 9.19
CA PRO A 286 -6.37 3.94 7.97
C PRO A 286 -6.35 5.24 7.17
N GLU A 287 -5.20 5.52 6.56
CA GLU A 287 -5.18 6.46 5.45
C GLU A 287 -5.93 5.86 4.26
N ARG A 288 -6.75 6.70 3.63
CA ARG A 288 -7.53 6.31 2.45
C ARG A 288 -6.66 5.87 1.28
N TRP A 289 -5.45 6.41 1.18
CA TRP A 289 -4.49 6.10 0.12
C TRP A 289 -3.22 5.52 0.74
N PRO A 290 -2.91 4.25 0.48
CA PRO A 290 -1.68 3.69 0.99
C PRO A 290 -0.47 4.40 0.37
N PRO A 291 0.56 4.69 1.16
CA PRO A 291 1.74 5.36 0.68
C PRO A 291 2.56 4.53 -0.31
N LEU A 292 2.37 3.20 -0.36
CA LEU A 292 3.04 2.35 -1.35
C LEU A 292 2.15 1.17 -1.77
N ARG A 293 2.05 0.98 -3.09
CA ARG A 293 1.48 -0.17 -3.80
C ARG A 293 2.32 -0.43 -5.05
N TRP A 294 3.29 -1.30 -4.94
CA TRP A 294 3.98 -1.84 -6.10
C TRP A 294 3.36 -3.18 -6.45
N MET A 295 2.97 -3.35 -7.71
CA MET A 295 2.39 -4.56 -8.26
C MET A 295 3.32 -5.09 -9.33
N VAL A 296 3.52 -6.39 -9.37
CA VAL A 296 4.46 -7.05 -10.26
C VAL A 296 3.68 -8.10 -11.04
N PHE A 297 3.53 -7.86 -12.34
CA PHE A 297 3.07 -8.88 -13.28
C PHE A 297 4.14 -9.95 -13.40
N ALA A 298 3.76 -11.22 -13.28
CA ALA A 298 4.62 -12.37 -13.50
C ALA A 298 3.98 -13.31 -14.55
N PRO A 299 3.98 -12.92 -15.84
CA PRO A 299 3.16 -13.58 -16.86
C PRO A 299 3.48 -15.07 -17.11
N ASP A 300 4.67 -15.53 -16.72
CA ASP A 300 5.12 -16.93 -16.78
C ASP A 300 4.76 -17.75 -15.52
N ARG A 301 4.23 -17.10 -14.49
CA ARG A 301 3.89 -17.68 -13.19
C ARG A 301 2.38 -17.85 -13.04
N LYS A 302 1.94 -18.54 -11.99
CA LYS A 302 0.52 -18.68 -11.66
C LYS A 302 0.01 -17.45 -10.94
N TYR A 303 0.78 -16.93 -9.98
CA TYR A 303 0.44 -15.73 -9.24
C TYR A 303 1.30 -14.54 -9.66
N ASP A 304 0.67 -13.38 -9.66
CA ASP A 304 1.32 -12.09 -9.56
C ASP A 304 1.46 -11.72 -8.08
N TRP A 305 2.21 -10.67 -7.80
CA TRP A 305 2.40 -10.24 -6.42
C TRP A 305 2.52 -8.72 -6.29
N GLY A 306 2.39 -8.23 -5.07
CA GLY A 306 2.58 -6.82 -4.78
C GLY A 306 3.16 -6.57 -3.41
N LEU A 307 4.00 -5.54 -3.30
CA LEU A 307 4.48 -5.00 -2.04
C LEU A 307 3.61 -3.79 -1.67
N TRP A 308 2.94 -3.86 -0.54
CA TRP A 308 2.05 -2.81 -0.06
C TRP A 308 2.54 -2.26 1.28
N VAL A 309 2.45 -0.95 1.42
CA VAL A 309 2.59 -0.26 2.71
C VAL A 309 1.34 0.55 2.93
N ASP A 310 0.56 0.17 3.93
CA ASP A 310 -0.56 0.95 4.43
C ASP A 310 -0.06 1.92 5.51
N ALA A 311 -0.70 3.07 5.64
CA ALA A 311 -0.44 4.04 6.70
C ALA A 311 -1.71 4.28 7.49
N GLY A 312 -1.60 4.63 8.76
CA GLY A 312 -2.73 5.11 9.55
C GLY A 312 -2.33 5.55 10.94
N GLN A 313 -3.30 5.91 11.76
CA GLN A 313 -3.05 6.37 13.12
C GLN A 313 -3.74 5.46 14.13
N THR A 314 -2.99 5.02 15.14
CA THR A 314 -3.58 4.35 16.30
C THR A 314 -4.30 5.38 17.17
N VAL A 315 -5.62 5.25 17.32
CA VAL A 315 -6.44 6.13 18.15
C VAL A 315 -6.36 5.68 19.61
N ARG A 316 -5.88 6.55 20.50
CA ARG A 316 -5.80 6.28 21.94
C ARG A 316 -6.34 7.43 22.78
N PRO A 317 -7.11 7.16 23.85
CA PRO A 317 -7.66 5.84 24.23
C PRO A 317 -8.76 5.37 23.26
N VAL A 318 -9.03 4.06 23.22
CA VAL A 318 -10.16 3.51 22.45
C VAL A 318 -11.49 4.01 23.05
N PRO A 319 -12.40 4.62 22.26
CA PRO A 319 -13.66 5.15 22.77
C PRO A 319 -14.54 4.08 23.43
N ALA A 320 -15.23 4.46 24.53
CA ALA A 320 -16.07 3.54 25.29
C ALA A 320 -17.15 2.81 24.47
N PRO A 321 -17.83 3.42 23.48
CA PRO A 321 -18.78 2.72 22.62
C PRO A 321 -18.14 1.59 21.79
N MET A 322 -16.89 1.77 21.34
CA MET A 322 -16.15 0.74 20.60
C MET A 322 -15.77 -0.43 21.52
N LEU A 323 -15.35 -0.12 22.75
CA LEU A 323 -15.08 -1.15 23.76
C LEU A 323 -16.34 -1.95 24.12
N ASP A 324 -17.51 -1.30 24.21
CA ASP A 324 -18.78 -1.97 24.44
C ASP A 324 -19.15 -2.93 23.29
N LEU A 325 -18.88 -2.54 22.04
CA LEU A 325 -19.05 -3.43 20.88
C LEU A 325 -18.22 -4.72 21.01
N ILE A 326 -16.93 -4.61 21.35
CA ILE A 326 -16.07 -5.79 21.57
C ILE A 326 -16.58 -6.65 22.72
N ARG A 327 -16.97 -6.05 23.84
CA ARG A 327 -17.49 -6.80 25.01
C ARG A 327 -18.77 -7.59 24.71
N ARG A 328 -19.57 -7.12 23.74
CA ARG A 328 -20.79 -7.80 23.29
C ARG A 328 -20.54 -8.82 22.18
N THR A 329 -19.31 -8.88 21.67
CA THR A 329 -18.93 -9.79 20.59
C THR A 329 -18.39 -11.08 21.18
N THR A 330 -18.94 -12.21 20.76
CA THR A 330 -18.47 -13.55 21.11
C THR A 330 -18.05 -14.31 19.88
N VAL A 331 -16.98 -15.09 20.00
CA VAL A 331 -16.49 -15.98 18.95
C VAL A 331 -16.77 -17.41 19.35
N GLU A 332 -17.57 -18.09 18.56
CA GLU A 332 -17.88 -19.50 18.72
C GLU A 332 -16.98 -20.32 17.78
N VAL A 333 -16.41 -21.41 18.29
CA VAL A 333 -15.65 -22.38 17.50
C VAL A 333 -16.55 -23.59 17.34
N GLU A 334 -16.92 -23.95 16.11
CA GLU A 334 -17.50 -25.28 15.89
C GLU A 334 -16.41 -26.32 16.13
N GLU A 335 -16.65 -27.23 17.08
CA GLU A 335 -15.70 -28.26 17.48
C GLU A 335 -15.24 -29.08 16.27
N ALA A 336 -13.98 -28.89 15.86
CA ALA A 336 -13.29 -29.82 14.98
C ALA A 336 -12.33 -30.64 15.84
N HIS A 337 -12.56 -31.96 15.89
CA HIS A 337 -11.58 -32.91 16.39
C HIS A 337 -10.37 -32.95 15.44
N GLN A 338 -9.28 -32.28 15.83
CA GLN A 338 -7.86 -32.53 15.54
C GLN A 338 -7.05 -31.23 15.38
N ASP A 339 -5.89 -31.20 16.06
CA ASP A 339 -4.96 -30.07 16.19
C ASP A 339 -3.84 -30.13 15.13
N SER A 340 -4.17 -30.06 13.84
CA SER A 340 -3.15 -29.76 12.83
C SER A 340 -3.33 -28.35 12.27
N ALA A 341 -2.23 -27.68 11.93
CA ALA A 341 -2.26 -26.32 11.38
C ALA A 341 -3.12 -26.23 10.10
N ALA A 342 -3.09 -27.25 9.24
CA ALA A 342 -3.92 -27.34 8.04
C ALA A 342 -5.42 -27.44 8.37
N GLU A 343 -5.80 -28.12 9.46
CA GLU A 343 -7.19 -28.21 9.90
C GLU A 343 -7.67 -26.93 10.60
N HIS A 344 -6.77 -26.01 10.98
CA HIS A 344 -7.17 -24.75 11.59
C HIS A 344 -8.03 -23.89 10.67
N LEU A 345 -7.69 -23.75 9.38
CA LEU A 345 -8.51 -22.98 8.43
C LEU A 345 -9.88 -23.61 8.15
N LYS A 346 -10.04 -24.90 8.44
CA LYS A 346 -11.33 -25.59 8.35
C LYS A 346 -12.24 -25.31 9.54
N LYS A 347 -11.69 -24.91 10.69
CA LYS A 347 -12.50 -24.52 11.86
C LYS A 347 -13.42 -23.38 11.44
N GLN A 348 -14.72 -23.58 11.61
CA GLN A 348 -15.70 -22.51 11.39
C GLN A 348 -15.73 -21.68 12.67
N LEU A 349 -15.03 -20.54 12.64
CA LEU A 349 -15.24 -19.50 13.62
C LEU A 349 -16.52 -18.74 13.24
N LYS A 350 -17.46 -18.63 14.18
CA LYS A 350 -18.68 -17.84 14.05
C LYS A 350 -18.60 -16.64 14.98
N ILE A 351 -18.87 -15.45 14.47
CA ILE A 351 -19.02 -14.24 15.28
C ILE A 351 -20.50 -14.08 15.63
N ARG A 352 -20.79 -13.78 16.90
CA ARG A 352 -22.10 -13.27 17.32
C ARG A 352 -21.93 -11.94 18.04
N VAL A 353 -22.73 -10.96 17.66
CA VAL A 353 -22.80 -9.67 18.34
C VAL A 353 -24.11 -9.59 19.14
N GLY A 354 -23.99 -9.56 20.46
CA GLY A 354 -25.12 -9.47 21.37
C GLY A 354 -25.92 -8.17 21.17
N ASN A 355 -27.25 -8.30 21.03
CA ASN A 355 -28.17 -7.17 20.78
C ASN A 355 -27.83 -6.35 19.52
N ALA A 356 -27.33 -6.99 18.46
CA ALA A 356 -26.96 -6.35 17.19
C ALA A 356 -28.02 -5.37 16.64
N ALA A 357 -29.30 -5.73 16.69
CA ALA A 357 -30.39 -4.88 16.20
C ALA A 357 -30.56 -3.57 16.98
N ALA A 358 -30.25 -3.56 18.28
CA ALA A 358 -30.27 -2.34 19.09
C ALA A 358 -29.02 -1.48 18.82
N LEU A 359 -27.85 -2.11 18.72
CA LEU A 359 -26.60 -1.44 18.39
C LEU A 359 -26.63 -0.79 17.00
N ALA A 360 -27.26 -1.44 16.01
CA ALA A 360 -27.41 -0.90 14.65
C ALA A 360 -28.14 0.46 14.62
N LYS A 361 -28.95 0.79 15.65
CA LYS A 361 -29.63 2.09 15.76
C LYS A 361 -28.72 3.20 16.29
N THR A 362 -27.66 2.86 17.02
CA THR A 362 -26.79 3.81 17.71
C THR A 362 -25.38 3.86 17.13
N MET A 363 -24.95 2.82 16.43
CA MET A 363 -23.65 2.69 15.82
C MET A 363 -23.79 2.10 14.41
N GLN A 364 -23.29 2.85 13.43
CA GLN A 364 -23.19 2.38 12.05
C GLN A 364 -21.89 1.60 11.89
N VAL A 365 -22.00 0.27 11.91
CA VAL A 365 -20.93 -0.63 11.49
C VAL A 365 -21.16 -0.92 10.01
N ASP A 366 -20.17 -0.64 9.17
CA ASP A 366 -20.26 -0.85 7.73
C ASP A 366 -20.00 -2.32 7.41
N GLN A 367 -18.97 -2.92 8.00
CA GLN A 367 -18.62 -4.34 7.82
C GLN A 367 -18.03 -4.97 9.08
N VAL A 368 -18.20 -6.28 9.19
CA VAL A 368 -17.52 -7.13 10.18
C VAL A 368 -16.67 -8.14 9.43
N HIS A 369 -15.40 -8.25 9.81
CA HIS A 369 -14.42 -9.16 9.22
C HIS A 369 -13.90 -10.11 10.28
N LEU A 370 -13.82 -11.38 9.92
CA LEU A 370 -13.13 -12.41 10.68
C LEU A 370 -12.04 -13.00 9.81
N LYS A 371 -10.79 -12.84 10.24
CA LYS A 371 -9.63 -13.44 9.61
C LYS A 371 -9.15 -14.60 10.47
N SER A 372 -9.03 -15.78 9.87
CA SER A 372 -8.32 -16.93 10.44
C SER A 372 -7.10 -17.21 9.58
N SER A 373 -5.93 -17.38 10.18
CA SER A 373 -4.68 -17.44 9.44
C SER A 373 -3.74 -18.50 10.00
N VAL A 374 -2.96 -19.08 9.10
CA VAL A 374 -1.83 -19.96 9.40
C VAL A 374 -0.58 -19.29 8.85
N GLY A 375 0.36 -19.01 9.72
CA GLY A 375 1.69 -18.51 9.37
C GLY A 375 2.70 -19.65 9.34
N ILE A 376 3.47 -19.76 8.26
CA ILE A 376 4.56 -20.75 8.12
C ILE A 376 5.84 -20.00 7.82
N ARG A 377 6.82 -20.11 8.71
CA ARG A 377 8.11 -19.46 8.53
C ARG A 377 8.86 -20.08 7.37
N PHE A 378 9.42 -19.23 6.51
CA PHE A 378 10.23 -19.67 5.38
C PHE A 378 11.65 -20.00 5.86
N ARG A 379 11.96 -21.30 5.97
CA ARG A 379 13.24 -21.82 6.47
C ARG A 379 13.60 -21.15 7.80
N ASP A 380 14.86 -20.75 7.97
CA ASP A 380 15.33 -19.97 9.12
C ASP A 380 15.29 -18.45 8.88
N SER A 381 14.66 -17.99 7.79
CA SER A 381 14.61 -16.57 7.43
C SER A 381 13.75 -15.75 8.41
N CYS A 382 13.74 -14.43 8.28
CA CYS A 382 12.85 -13.56 9.06
C CYS A 382 11.46 -13.36 8.42
N TYR A 383 11.09 -14.20 7.45
CA TYR A 383 9.86 -14.07 6.70
C TYR A 383 8.91 -15.25 6.95
N GLU A 384 7.62 -14.95 6.94
CA GLU A 384 6.55 -15.90 7.17
C GLU A 384 5.49 -15.76 6.08
N VAL A 385 5.09 -16.89 5.49
CA VAL A 385 3.95 -16.96 4.59
C VAL A 385 2.69 -17.10 5.41
N GLU A 386 1.75 -16.18 5.21
CA GLU A 386 0.45 -16.20 5.87
C GLU A 386 -0.61 -16.66 4.85
N VAL A 387 -1.25 -17.79 5.14
CA VAL A 387 -2.44 -18.25 4.41
C VAL A 387 -3.65 -17.96 5.27
N SER A 388 -4.59 -17.17 4.74
CA SER A 388 -5.73 -16.68 5.51
C SER A 388 -7.07 -17.03 4.86
N LYS A 389 -8.05 -17.33 5.70
CA LYS A 389 -9.47 -17.36 5.40
C LYS A 389 -10.10 -16.09 5.96
N ASN A 390 -10.78 -15.34 5.10
CA ASN A 390 -11.46 -14.10 5.44
C ASN A 390 -12.97 -14.30 5.28
N SER A 391 -13.73 -14.09 6.35
CA SER A 391 -15.19 -14.09 6.37
C SER A 391 -15.69 -12.68 6.60
N VAL A 392 -16.49 -12.15 5.68
CA VAL A 392 -16.97 -10.76 5.71
C VAL A 392 -18.49 -10.71 5.74
N TRP A 393 -19.03 -9.96 6.71
CA TRP A 393 -20.45 -9.64 6.83
C TRP A 393 -20.67 -8.15 6.53
N GLN A 394 -21.78 -7.84 5.87
CA GLN A 394 -22.22 -6.47 5.69
C GLN A 394 -23.05 -6.04 6.90
N GLY A 395 -22.63 -4.95 7.54
CA GLY A 395 -23.25 -4.48 8.78
C GLY A 395 -22.94 -5.34 10.01
N ILE A 396 -23.51 -4.93 11.15
CA ILE A 396 -23.28 -5.56 12.46
C ILE A 396 -24.00 -6.90 12.66
N ASN A 397 -24.97 -7.23 11.81
CA ASN A 397 -25.73 -8.48 11.96
C ASN A 397 -25.00 -9.64 11.27
N THR A 398 -24.41 -10.52 12.08
CA THR A 398 -23.64 -11.68 11.60
C THR A 398 -24.46 -12.97 11.50
N GLN A 399 -25.81 -12.88 11.57
CA GLN A 399 -26.68 -14.06 11.44
C GLN A 399 -26.75 -14.58 10.00
N ASP A 400 -26.62 -13.70 9.01
CA ASP A 400 -26.52 -14.10 7.60
C ASP A 400 -25.15 -14.73 7.31
N GLY A 401 -25.08 -15.56 6.27
CA GLY A 401 -23.83 -16.21 5.86
C GLY A 401 -22.79 -15.17 5.37
N PRO A 402 -21.51 -15.28 5.79
CA PRO A 402 -20.46 -14.37 5.31
C PRO A 402 -20.10 -14.61 3.84
N GLN A 403 -19.55 -13.58 3.20
CA GLN A 403 -18.73 -13.77 2.01
C GLN A 403 -17.37 -14.32 2.42
N ILE A 404 -17.02 -15.50 1.91
CA ILE A 404 -15.76 -16.18 2.23
C ILE A 404 -14.77 -15.98 1.08
N SER A 405 -13.53 -15.63 1.43
CA SER A 405 -12.40 -15.56 0.51
C SER A 405 -11.12 -16.01 1.19
N PHE A 406 -10.15 -16.42 0.40
CA PHE A 406 -8.83 -16.81 0.86
C PHE A 406 -7.78 -15.83 0.36
N SER A 407 -6.66 -15.71 1.05
CA SER A 407 -5.55 -14.88 0.63
C SER A 407 -4.24 -15.48 1.07
N ILE A 408 -3.20 -15.28 0.25
CA ILE A 408 -1.83 -15.68 0.55
C ILE A 408 -0.99 -14.40 0.58
N GLY A 409 -0.16 -14.26 1.61
CA GLY A 409 0.76 -13.14 1.75
C GLY A 409 2.09 -13.56 2.35
N LEU A 410 3.07 -12.68 2.29
CA LEU A 410 4.35 -12.82 2.95
C LEU A 410 4.57 -11.60 3.85
N ARG A 411 4.97 -11.83 5.10
CA ARG A 411 5.29 -10.79 6.07
C ARG A 411 6.67 -10.98 6.67
N GLY A 412 7.36 -9.87 6.95
CA GLY A 412 8.53 -9.87 7.82
C GLY A 412 8.10 -9.93 9.28
N ILE A 413 8.57 -10.93 10.01
CA ILE A 413 8.22 -11.15 11.43
C ILE A 413 8.63 -9.93 12.27
N HIS A 414 9.73 -9.27 11.90
CA HIS A 414 10.27 -8.10 12.58
C HIS A 414 9.58 -6.79 12.22
N TRP A 415 8.78 -6.73 11.14
CA TRP A 415 8.21 -5.48 10.66
C TRP A 415 7.30 -4.81 11.69
N ALA A 416 6.57 -5.58 12.49
CA ALA A 416 5.69 -5.03 13.53
C ALA A 416 6.44 -4.14 14.55
N GLY A 417 7.72 -4.42 14.83
CA GLY A 417 8.55 -3.63 15.73
C GLY A 417 9.45 -2.61 15.02
N GLU A 418 9.97 -2.95 13.85
CA GLU A 418 11.04 -2.17 13.20
C GLU A 418 10.52 -1.10 12.23
N VAL A 419 9.39 -1.34 11.55
CA VAL A 419 8.88 -0.42 10.51
C VAL A 419 8.57 0.96 11.08
N ASN A 420 8.09 1.02 12.32
CA ASN A 420 7.72 2.27 12.99
C ASN A 420 8.74 2.74 14.03
N ASN A 421 9.92 2.13 14.07
CA ASN A 421 10.98 2.50 15.00
C ASN A 421 11.49 3.92 14.71
N THR A 422 11.57 4.76 15.74
CA THR A 422 12.08 6.14 15.66
C THR A 422 13.17 6.33 16.70
N ARG A 423 14.24 7.04 16.33
CA ARG A 423 15.29 7.40 17.30
C ARG A 423 14.82 8.56 18.16
N SER A 424 15.20 8.56 19.42
CA SER A 424 15.05 9.72 20.29
C SER A 424 15.74 10.92 19.64
N ASN A 425 14.95 11.96 19.30
CA ASN A 425 15.32 13.20 18.60
C ASN A 425 15.24 13.19 17.06
N ASP A 426 14.84 12.09 16.41
CA ASP A 426 14.57 12.10 14.97
C ASP A 426 13.05 12.17 14.71
N HIS A 427 12.66 12.98 13.71
CA HIS A 427 11.28 13.01 13.22
C HIS A 427 11.00 11.95 12.16
N LYS A 428 12.06 11.26 11.70
CA LYS A 428 11.97 10.18 10.72
C LYS A 428 12.12 8.82 11.38
N LYS A 429 11.48 7.82 10.77
CA LYS A 429 11.69 6.41 11.09
C LYS A 429 13.13 6.00 10.79
N TYR A 430 13.68 5.17 11.65
CA TYR A 430 15.03 4.64 11.54
C TYR A 430 14.96 3.14 11.28
N TRP A 431 15.38 2.73 10.08
CA TRP A 431 15.35 1.34 9.62
C TRP A 431 16.74 0.70 9.58
N GLY A 432 17.67 1.20 10.38
CA GLY A 432 19.04 0.72 10.35
C GLY A 432 19.90 1.41 9.30
N LEU A 433 21.22 1.20 9.41
CA LEU A 433 22.15 1.59 8.36
C LEU A 433 21.78 0.81 7.09
N ASN A 434 21.63 1.53 5.98
CA ASN A 434 21.25 0.96 4.68
C ASN A 434 19.95 0.15 4.72
N GLN A 435 19.00 0.49 5.62
CA GLN A 435 17.69 -0.18 5.72
C GLN A 435 17.73 -1.65 6.19
N ARG A 436 18.83 -2.07 6.83
CA ARG A 436 19.04 -3.47 7.27
C ARG A 436 18.02 -3.99 8.27
N ASP A 437 17.44 -3.12 9.08
CA ASP A 437 16.44 -3.53 10.06
C ASP A 437 15.09 -3.81 9.35
N LEU A 438 14.90 -3.27 8.15
CA LEU A 438 13.70 -3.48 7.33
C LEU A 438 13.81 -4.71 6.41
N TRP A 439 14.87 -4.79 5.61
CA TRP A 439 15.03 -5.81 4.57
C TRP A 439 15.90 -7.00 4.97
N ARG A 440 16.61 -6.91 6.11
CA ARG A 440 17.47 -7.97 6.66
C ARG A 440 18.23 -8.75 5.58
N GLY A 441 19.28 -8.13 5.07
CA GLY A 441 20.20 -8.75 4.12
C GLY A 441 21.66 -8.58 4.50
N SER A 442 22.52 -9.35 3.86
CA SER A 442 23.97 -9.33 4.03
C SER A 442 24.65 -8.23 3.19
N ALA A 443 23.98 -7.78 2.12
CA ALA A 443 24.52 -6.78 1.21
C ALA A 443 24.84 -5.44 1.89
N PRO A 444 25.87 -4.72 1.41
CA PRO A 444 26.33 -3.48 2.01
C PRO A 444 25.46 -2.26 1.66
N THR A 445 24.50 -2.36 0.75
CA THR A 445 23.64 -1.25 0.29
C THR A 445 22.16 -1.55 0.49
N ALA A 446 21.32 -0.51 0.55
CA ALA A 446 19.87 -0.67 0.74
C ALA A 446 19.22 -1.40 -0.44
N GLU A 447 19.65 -1.07 -1.66
CA GLU A 447 19.24 -1.75 -2.89
C GLU A 447 19.65 -3.21 -2.89
N GLY A 448 20.87 -3.52 -2.42
CA GLY A 448 21.36 -4.89 -2.32
C GLY A 448 20.56 -5.72 -1.31
N GLN A 449 20.23 -5.13 -0.16
CA GLN A 449 19.40 -5.80 0.85
C GLN A 449 17.96 -5.99 0.38
N PHE A 450 17.40 -4.99 -0.30
CA PHE A 450 16.07 -5.13 -0.91
C PHE A 450 16.06 -6.18 -2.02
N ARG A 451 17.13 -6.27 -2.83
CA ARG A 451 17.30 -7.33 -3.82
C ARG A 451 17.34 -8.73 -3.18
N GLU A 452 18.03 -8.90 -2.05
CA GLU A 452 18.00 -10.17 -1.30
C GLU A 452 16.58 -10.49 -0.80
N PHE A 453 15.84 -9.49 -0.31
CA PHE A 453 14.42 -9.66 0.01
C PHE A 453 13.58 -10.07 -1.21
N LEU A 454 13.81 -9.47 -2.38
CA LEU A 454 13.13 -9.87 -3.63
C LEU A 454 13.42 -11.34 -3.98
N CYS A 455 14.63 -11.83 -3.75
CA CYS A 455 14.93 -13.26 -3.91
C CYS A 455 14.01 -14.12 -3.04
N HIS A 456 13.82 -13.77 -1.76
CA HIS A 456 12.90 -14.51 -0.88
C HIS A 456 11.44 -14.45 -1.36
N VAL A 457 10.97 -13.31 -1.87
CA VAL A 457 9.62 -13.20 -2.47
C VAL A 457 9.46 -14.17 -3.64
N LEU A 458 10.47 -14.26 -4.53
CA LEU A 458 10.44 -15.13 -5.71
C LEU A 458 10.60 -16.62 -5.37
N GLU A 459 11.41 -16.96 -4.36
CA GLU A 459 11.51 -18.32 -3.82
C GLU A 459 10.18 -18.76 -3.22
N VAL A 460 9.56 -17.91 -2.40
CA VAL A 460 8.23 -18.15 -1.82
C VAL A 460 7.19 -18.30 -2.91
N LEU A 461 7.19 -17.42 -3.92
CA LEU A 461 6.30 -17.51 -5.07
C LEU A 461 6.44 -18.88 -5.77
N SER A 462 7.66 -19.42 -5.87
CA SER A 462 7.89 -20.75 -6.43
C SER A 462 7.37 -21.87 -5.56
N ALA A 463 7.52 -21.76 -4.24
CA ALA A 463 7.00 -22.76 -3.30
C ALA A 463 5.46 -22.80 -3.31
N ILE A 464 4.77 -21.66 -3.30
CA ILE A 464 3.29 -21.65 -3.27
C ILE A 464 2.64 -22.14 -4.57
N GLU A 465 3.41 -22.24 -5.66
CA GLU A 465 2.93 -22.72 -6.97
C GLU A 465 3.14 -24.22 -7.17
N GLY A 466 4.00 -24.87 -6.38
CA GLY A 466 4.30 -26.31 -6.45
C GLY A 466 3.15 -27.23 -6.03
N THR A 467 1.98 -26.70 -5.72
CA THR A 467 0.85 -27.41 -5.10
C THR A 467 0.03 -28.30 -6.04
N GLU A 468 0.27 -28.26 -7.37
CA GLU A 468 -0.56 -28.94 -8.39
C GLU A 468 0.18 -30.00 -9.22
N THR A 469 1.44 -30.31 -8.93
CA THR A 469 2.19 -31.40 -9.59
C THR A 469 2.08 -32.75 -8.87
N ALA A 470 1.13 -32.93 -7.95
CA ALA A 470 0.92 -34.16 -7.18
C ALA A 470 -0.42 -34.81 -7.48
#